data_AF-A0A961KWJ7-F1
#
_entry.id   AF-A0A961KWJ7-F1
#
_cell.length_a   1.000
_cell.length_b   1.000
_cell.length_c   1.000
_cell.angle_alpha   90.00
_cell.angle_beta   90.00
_cell.angle_gamma   90.00
#
_symmetry.space_group_name_H-M   'P 1'
#
loop_
_entity.id
_entity.type
_entity.pdbx_description
1 polymer ?
#
loop_
_entity_poly.entity_id
_entity_poly.type
_entity_poly.pdbx_seq_one_letter_code
_entity_poly.pdbx_strand_id
1 'polypeptide(L)' 'ARKFFNFRTVIPCHYRTFPILAQSAEVLKDGLPGVAVIEPEVLVPIEI' A
#
# COMPACT_ATOMS: atom_id res chain seq x y z
N ALA A 1 -2.33 7.44 10.35
CA ALA A 1 -3.20 7.88 9.22
C ALA A 1 -4.55 8.46 9.69
N ARG A 2 -5.32 7.72 10.49
CA ARG A 2 -6.74 8.03 10.76
C ARG A 2 -7.06 9.34 11.53
N LYS A 3 -6.07 9.98 12.16
CA LYS A 3 -6.29 11.23 12.90
C LYS A 3 -6.55 12.44 12.00
N PHE A 4 -5.94 12.44 10.81
CA PHE A 4 -5.94 13.61 9.91
C PHE A 4 -6.43 13.28 8.51
N PHE A 5 -6.51 12.00 8.15
CA PHE A 5 -6.87 11.57 6.81
C PHE A 5 -7.91 10.44 6.85
N ASN A 6 -8.90 10.56 5.96
CA ASN A 6 -9.90 9.53 5.70
C ASN A 6 -9.63 8.89 4.32
N PHE A 7 -8.60 8.03 4.26
CA PHE A 7 -8.20 7.39 3.01
C PHE A 7 -9.23 6.35 2.56
N ARG A 8 -9.61 6.40 1.28
CA ARG A 8 -10.33 5.30 0.63
C ARG A 8 -9.36 4.26 0.08
N THR A 9 -8.28 4.74 -0.54
CA THR A 9 -7.26 3.92 -1.20
C THR A 9 -5.86 4.37 -0.81
N VAL A 10 -4.94 3.42 -0.64
CA VAL A 10 -3.50 3.64 -0.46
C VAL A 10 -2.76 2.69 -1.40
N ILE A 11 -1.78 3.23 -2.15
CA ILE A 11 -0.95 2.45 -3.06
C ILE A 11 0.49 2.54 -2.54
N PRO A 12 1.05 1.49 -1.91
CA PRO A 12 2.44 1.49 -1.48
C PRO A 12 3.40 1.45 -2.68
N CYS A 13 4.42 2.31 -2.64
CA CYS A 13 5.49 2.40 -3.64
C CYS A 13 6.85 2.32 -2.96
N HIS A 14 7.92 2.09 -3.75
CA HIS A 14 9.31 2.03 -3.27
C HIS A 14 9.57 1.05 -2.10
N TYR A 15 8.77 -0.01 -2.00
CA TYR A 15 9.03 -1.18 -1.14
C TYR A 15 9.38 -2.37 -2.05
N ARG A 16 9.90 -3.48 -1.50
CA ARG A 16 10.32 -4.68 -2.25
C ARG A 16 11.45 -4.49 -3.28
N THR A 17 11.88 -3.26 -3.58
CA THR A 17 12.91 -3.00 -4.61
C THR A 17 14.32 -3.44 -4.22
N PHE A 18 14.60 -3.62 -2.93
CA PHE A 18 15.88 -4.12 -2.42
C PHE A 18 15.66 -5.18 -1.33
N PRO A 19 16.56 -6.17 -1.15
CA PRO A 19 16.39 -7.23 -0.16
C PRO A 19 16.24 -6.74 1.29
N ILE A 20 16.84 -5.61 1.65
CA ILE A 20 16.76 -5.03 3.00
C ILE A 20 15.40 -4.35 3.29
N LEU A 21 14.61 -4.08 2.26
CA LEU A 21 13.29 -3.47 2.42
C LEU A 21 12.22 -4.52 2.69
N ALA A 22 11.09 -4.09 3.23
CA ALA A 22 9.92 -4.94 3.38
C ALA A 22 9.51 -5.54 2.02
N GLN A 23 9.35 -6.86 1.99
CA GLN A 23 8.97 -7.62 0.80
C GLN A 23 7.45 -7.86 0.71
N SER A 24 6.68 -7.43 1.70
CA SER A 24 5.22 -7.54 1.75
C SER A 24 4.63 -6.24 2.28
N ALA A 25 3.45 -5.86 1.78
CA ALA A 25 2.68 -4.73 2.31
C ALA A 25 1.65 -5.15 3.38
N GLU A 26 1.67 -6.40 3.87
CA GLU A 26 0.71 -6.91 4.87
C GLU A 26 0.66 -6.05 6.14
N VAL A 27 1.81 -5.64 6.68
CA VAL A 27 1.86 -4.77 7.88
C VAL A 27 1.14 -3.44 7.62
N LEU A 28 1.21 -2.91 6.39
CA LEU A 28 0.50 -1.68 6.02
C LEU A 28 -1.01 -1.92 5.88
N LYS A 29 -1.42 -3.07 5.32
CA LYS A 29 -2.83 -3.51 5.22
C LYS A 29 -3.45 -3.63 6.61
N ASP A 30 -2.77 -4.33 7.52
CA ASP A 30 -3.23 -4.56 8.90
C ASP A 30 -3.36 -3.24 9.68
N GLY A 31 -2.48 -2.27 9.40
CA GLY A 31 -2.51 -0.94 10.00
C GLY A 31 -3.62 -0.01 9.47
N LEU A 32 -4.30 -0.39 8.38
CA LEU A 32 -5.30 0.44 7.70
C LEU A 32 -6.62 -0.31 7.44
N PRO A 33 -7.30 -0.83 8.49
CA PRO A 33 -8.55 -1.55 8.31
C PRO A 33 -9.64 -0.67 7.68
N GLY A 34 -10.28 -1.20 6.65
CA GLY A 34 -11.31 -0.53 5.86
C GLY A 34 -10.79 0.38 4.74
N VAL A 35 -9.47 0.46 4.52
CA VAL A 35 -8.85 1.17 3.40
C VAL A 35 -8.41 0.15 2.34
N ALA A 36 -8.67 0.43 1.07
CA ALA A 36 -8.16 -0.39 -0.02
C ALA A 36 -6.65 -0.16 -0.18
N VAL A 37 -5.84 -1.16 0.18
CA VAL A 37 -4.40 -1.12 -0.05
C VAL A 37 -4.07 -1.96 -1.28
N ILE A 38 -3.70 -1.29 -2.38
CA ILE A 38 -3.48 -1.92 -3.70
C ILE A 38 -1.98 -1.93 -3.99
N GLU A 39 -1.37 -3.12 -4.02
CA GLU A 39 0.04 -3.27 -4.41
C GLU A 39 0.14 -3.14 -5.94
N PRO A 40 0.97 -2.21 -6.47
CA PRO A 40 1.10 -2.02 -7.91
C PRO A 40 1.94 -3.13 -8.55
N GLU A 41 1.56 -3.52 -9.77
CA GLU A 41 2.39 -4.32 -10.66
C GLU A 41 3.03 -3.45 -11.75
N VAL A 42 4.26 -3.78 -12.15
CA VAL A 42 5.01 -2.99 -13.13
C VAL A 42 4.30 -3.02 -14.48
N LEU A 43 4.07 -1.83 -15.05
CA LEU A 43 3.35 -1.61 -16.31
C LEU A 43 1.86 -2.00 -16.29
N VAL A 44 1.27 -2.21 -15.11
CA VAL A 44 -0.16 -2.48 -14.95
C VAL A 44 -0.85 -1.22 -14.38
N PRO A 45 -1.88 -0.68 -15.06
CA PRO A 45 -2.64 0.44 -14.54
C PRO A 45 -3.51 0.02 -13.35
N ILE A 46 -3.71 0.94 -12.40
CA ILE A 46 -4.63 0.75 -11.28
C ILE A 46 -5.91 1.54 -11.55
N GLU A 47 -7.05 0.86 -11.51
CA GLU A 47 -8.38 1.47 -11.56
C GLU A 47 -8.89 1.72 -10.13
N ILE A 48 -9.54 2.87 -9.90
CA ILE A 48 -9.92 3.38 -8.56
C ILE A 48 -11.35 3.91 -8.54
#